data_AF-A0A4Y2P9X7-F1
#
_entry.id   AF-A0A4Y2P9X7-F1
#
_cell.length_a   1.000
_cell.length_b   1.000
_cell.length_c   1.000
_cell.angle_alpha   90.00
_cell.angle_beta   90.00
_cell.angle_gamma   90.00
#
_symmetry.space_group_name_H-M   'P 1'
#
loop_
_entity.id
_entity.type
_entity.pdbx_description
1 polymer ?
#
loop_
_entity_poly.entity_id
_entity_poly.type
_entity_poly.pdbx_seq_one_letter_code
_entity_poly.pdbx_strand_id
1 'polypeptide(L)'
;MNLRMWCWGPFEAANQDVTCNVNIEQDLNPVIPVFGLKWDRTDDTLVITPKLEGKLESPTKRKILSLTQGIFDPLGFLAPALLPAKLLVQQAWATKSDWDTPLPTDIQSKYMQWLDELKELSKIKIPRRLGYGSPDHWTLHVFCDASLDAYAAVNFLRSDNRGEIILRFVGSKSRVSPLKRLTIPRLELLACLLGARFAKYIVEALDIPSKA
;
A
#
# COMPACT_ATOMS: atom_id res chain seq x y z
N MET A 1 -20.23 -1.02 13.24
CA MET A 1 -18.99 -1.82 13.43
C MET A 1 -17.84 -0.84 13.67
N ASN A 2 -17.30 -0.77 14.89
CA ASN A 2 -16.40 0.32 15.32
C ASN A 2 -14.93 -0.12 15.14
N LEU A 3 -14.23 0.48 14.18
CA LEU A 3 -12.87 0.11 13.76
C LEU A 3 -11.76 0.48 14.78
N ARG A 4 -12.12 1.00 15.97
CA ARG A 4 -11.17 1.47 16.99
C ARG A 4 -10.46 0.37 17.80
N MET A 5 -10.80 -0.90 17.58
CA MET A 5 -10.33 -2.00 18.45
C MET A 5 -9.24 -2.90 17.86
N TRP A 6 -8.73 -2.61 16.66
CA TRP A 6 -7.63 -3.40 16.07
C TRP A 6 -6.27 -2.75 16.35
N CYS A 7 -5.85 -2.76 17.62
CA CYS A 7 -4.44 -2.62 17.96
C CYS A 7 -3.82 -4.03 17.97
N TRP A 8 -2.87 -4.29 17.08
CA TRP A 8 -2.07 -5.51 17.12
C TRP A 8 -1.07 -5.42 18.29
N GLY A 9 -1.40 -6.06 19.41
CA GLY A 9 -0.47 -6.42 20.48
C GLY A 9 -0.22 -7.94 20.50
N PRO A 10 0.80 -8.44 21.22
CA PRO A 10 1.03 -9.88 21.35
C PRO A 10 -0.18 -10.53 22.03
N PHE A 11 -0.73 -11.57 21.40
CA PHE A 11 -1.83 -12.36 21.94
C PHE A 11 -1.29 -13.29 23.02
N GLU A 12 -1.20 -12.80 24.26
CA GLU A 12 -1.14 -13.67 25.43
C GLU A 12 -2.56 -13.84 25.97
N ALA A 13 -3.14 -15.01 25.67
CA ALA A 13 -4.42 -15.42 26.22
C ALA A 13 -4.25 -15.75 27.70
N ALA A 14 -4.51 -14.78 28.57
CA ALA A 14 -4.84 -15.04 29.96
C ALA A 14 -6.34 -14.80 30.14
N ASN A 15 -7.09 -15.88 30.36
CA ASN A 15 -8.47 -15.82 30.85
C ASN A 15 -8.46 -15.13 32.22
N GLN A 16 -8.82 -13.85 32.27
CA GLN A 16 -9.19 -13.15 33.50
C GLN A 16 -10.04 -11.93 33.15
N ASP A 17 -11.02 -11.68 34.02
CA ASP A 17 -12.19 -10.83 33.82
C ASP A 17 -11.92 -9.51 33.10
N VAL A 18 -12.80 -9.20 32.13
CA VAL A 18 -12.80 -7.95 31.36
C VAL A 18 -13.17 -6.78 32.26
N THR A 19 -12.22 -6.35 33.07
CA THR A 19 -12.13 -4.99 33.57
C THR A 19 -11.29 -4.23 32.56
N CYS A 20 -11.86 -3.20 31.98
CA CYS A 20 -11.16 -2.29 31.07
C CYS A 20 -10.15 -1.45 31.87
N ASN A 21 -9.03 -2.08 32.25
CA ASN A 21 -7.85 -1.39 32.73
C ASN A 21 -7.22 -0.67 31.53
N VAL A 22 -7.71 0.54 31.27
CA VAL A 22 -7.07 1.48 30.36
C VAL A 22 -5.71 1.83 30.98
N ASN A 23 -4.63 1.22 30.49
CA ASN A 23 -3.28 1.62 30.85
C ASN A 23 -3.00 3.00 30.25
N ILE A 24 -3.28 4.05 31.03
CA ILE A 24 -3.14 5.47 30.66
C ILE A 24 -1.72 5.81 30.17
N GLU A 25 -0.70 5.07 30.61
CA GLU A 25 0.70 5.29 30.20
C GLU A 25 0.98 4.96 28.72
N GLN A 26 0.27 4.01 28.11
CA GLN A 26 0.42 3.72 26.67
C GLN A 26 -0.21 4.83 25.79
N ASP A 27 -1.10 5.64 26.37
CA ASP A 27 -1.84 6.68 25.66
C ASP A 27 -1.03 7.97 25.43
N LEU A 28 0.17 8.09 26.00
CA LEU A 28 1.06 9.23 25.79
C LEU A 28 1.86 9.17 24.48
N ASN A 29 2.04 7.98 23.90
CA ASN A 29 2.81 7.87 22.66
C ASN A 29 1.95 8.37 21.49
N PRO A 30 2.29 9.48 20.81
CA PRO A 30 1.47 9.99 19.72
C PRO A 30 1.40 9.02 18.54
N VAL A 31 2.34 8.09 18.42
CA VAL A 31 2.43 7.16 17.29
C VAL A 31 1.97 5.75 17.67
N ILE A 32 0.90 5.27 17.03
CA ILE A 32 0.33 3.94 17.29
C ILE A 32 0.34 3.05 16.03
N PRO A 33 0.56 1.72 16.13
CA PRO A 33 0.51 0.84 14.97
C PRO A 33 -0.93 0.64 14.47
N VAL A 34 -1.15 0.73 13.16
CA VAL A 34 -2.45 0.55 12.49
C VAL A 34 -2.25 -0.13 11.13
N PHE A 35 -2.81 -1.34 10.95
CA PHE A 35 -2.74 -2.11 9.70
C PHE A 35 -1.33 -2.21 9.06
N GLY A 36 -0.30 -2.49 9.86
CA GLY A 36 1.08 -2.59 9.38
C GLY A 36 1.76 -1.25 9.09
N LEU A 37 1.06 -0.13 9.30
CA LEU A 37 1.57 1.24 9.29
C LEU A 37 1.65 1.79 10.71
N LYS A 38 2.16 3.00 10.86
CA LYS A 38 2.08 3.78 12.09
C LYS A 38 1.17 4.99 11.88
N TRP A 39 0.31 5.30 12.83
CA TRP A 39 -0.52 6.49 12.82
C TRP A 39 0.03 7.49 13.84
N ASP A 40 0.50 8.62 13.35
CA ASP A 40 0.85 9.79 14.14
C ASP A 40 -0.42 10.59 14.45
N ARG A 41 -0.87 10.53 15.71
CA ARG A 41 -2.07 11.20 16.21
C ARG A 41 -1.91 12.71 16.35
N THR A 42 -0.68 13.22 16.36
CA THR A 42 -0.40 14.67 16.48
C THR A 42 -0.77 15.38 15.18
N ASP A 43 -0.24 14.87 14.07
CA ASP A 43 -0.44 15.44 12.73
C ASP A 43 -1.62 14.79 11.98
N ASP A 44 -2.23 13.74 12.55
CA ASP A 44 -3.21 12.86 11.90
C ASP A 44 -2.72 12.25 10.57
N THR A 45 -1.50 11.70 10.60
CA THR A 45 -0.85 11.12 9.41
C THR A 45 -0.48 9.65 9.58
N LEU A 46 -0.59 8.89 8.50
CA LEU A 46 -0.06 7.54 8.39
C LEU A 46 1.40 7.62 7.95
N VAL A 47 2.28 7.01 8.72
CA VAL A 47 3.72 6.91 8.52
C VAL A 47 4.07 5.47 8.19
N ILE A 48 4.90 5.30 7.16
CA ILE A 48 5.35 3.99 6.72
C ILE A 48 6.70 3.72 7.36
N THR A 49 6.85 2.60 8.06
CA THR A 49 8.16 2.14 8.54
C THR A 49 8.42 0.75 8.00
N PRO A 50 9.15 0.62 6.87
CA PRO A 50 9.46 -0.70 6.32
C PRO A 50 10.34 -1.46 7.31
N LYS A 51 9.97 -2.70 7.60
CA LYS A 51 10.82 -3.63 8.35
C LYS A 51 11.88 -4.16 7.40
N LEU A 52 13.04 -3.53 7.41
CA LEU A 52 14.20 -3.98 6.65
C LEU A 52 14.97 -4.98 7.51
N GLU A 53 14.81 -6.27 7.23
CA GLU A 53 15.79 -7.25 7.68
C GLU A 53 17.12 -6.94 7.00
N GLY A 54 18.24 -7.11 7.72
CA GLY A 54 19.57 -6.68 7.27
C GLY A 54 19.92 -7.13 5.84
N LYS A 55 20.82 -6.37 5.20
CA LYS A 55 21.29 -6.64 3.82
C LYS A 55 21.57 -8.14 3.65
N LEU A 56 20.80 -8.80 2.81
CA LEU A 56 21.00 -10.21 2.49
C LEU A 56 22.23 -10.32 1.58
N GLU A 57 23.29 -10.99 2.05
CA GLU A 57 24.51 -11.22 1.25
C GLU A 57 24.26 -12.04 -0.02
N SER A 58 23.19 -12.86 -0.03
CA SER A 58 22.76 -13.67 -1.16
C SER A 58 21.23 -13.78 -1.21
N PRO A 59 20.52 -12.90 -1.95
CA PRO A 59 19.08 -12.98 -2.04
C PRO A 59 18.65 -14.18 -2.89
N THR A 60 17.72 -14.98 -2.34
CA THR A 60 17.10 -16.13 -3.00
C THR A 60 15.66 -15.78 -3.39
N LYS A 61 15.01 -16.59 -4.25
CA LYS A 61 13.60 -16.38 -4.63
C LYS A 61 12.71 -16.31 -3.40
N ARG A 62 12.93 -17.23 -2.46
CA ARG A 62 12.19 -17.31 -1.19
C ARG A 62 12.29 -16.00 -0.42
N LYS A 63 13.50 -15.46 -0.27
CA LYS A 63 13.73 -14.24 0.50
C LYS A 63 13.13 -13.00 -0.16
N ILE A 64 13.32 -12.82 -1.46
CA ILE A 64 12.72 -11.69 -2.20
C ILE A 64 11.19 -11.74 -2.10
N LEU A 65 10.59 -12.93 -2.30
CA LEU A 65 9.15 -13.10 -2.19
C LEU A 65 8.66 -12.82 -0.75
N SER A 66 9.33 -13.38 0.26
CA SER A 66 8.98 -13.20 1.67
C SER A 66 8.96 -11.73 2.06
N LEU A 67 9.99 -10.97 1.67
CA LEU A 67 10.07 -9.54 1.97
C LEU A 67 9.05 -8.72 1.17
N THR A 68 8.82 -9.06 -0.10
CA THR A 68 7.80 -8.40 -0.92
C THR A 68 6.39 -8.59 -0.36
N GLN A 69 6.06 -9.80 0.10
CA GLN A 69 4.72 -10.14 0.62
C GLN A 69 4.56 -9.83 2.12
N GLY A 70 5.66 -9.66 2.86
CA GLY A 70 5.63 -9.25 4.27
C GLY A 70 5.17 -7.79 4.46
N ILE A 71 5.19 -6.98 3.40
CA ILE A 71 4.68 -5.61 3.43
C ILE A 71 3.17 -5.64 3.18
N PHE A 72 2.40 -5.46 4.25
CA PHE A 72 0.95 -5.42 4.18
C PHE A 72 0.46 -4.03 3.73
N ASP A 73 -0.11 -3.95 2.52
CA ASP A 73 -0.62 -2.71 1.95
C ASP A 73 -1.99 -2.93 1.26
N PRO A 74 -3.09 -2.94 2.04
CA PRO A 74 -4.41 -3.27 1.51
C PRO A 74 -5.00 -2.17 0.60
N LEU A 75 -4.63 -0.90 0.84
CA LEU A 75 -5.13 0.25 0.08
C LEU A 75 -4.20 0.64 -1.08
N GLY A 76 -3.01 0.04 -1.15
CA GLY A 76 -2.04 0.31 -2.21
C GLY A 76 -1.35 1.67 -2.06
N PHE A 77 -1.09 2.13 -0.83
CA PHE A 77 -0.33 3.35 -0.62
C PHE A 77 1.12 3.23 -1.07
N LEU A 78 1.67 2.01 -0.98
CA LEU A 78 3.03 1.66 -1.32
C LEU A 78 3.15 1.05 -2.71
N ALA A 79 2.08 1.03 -3.51
CA ALA A 79 2.09 0.36 -4.80
C ALA A 79 3.25 0.80 -5.72
N PRO A 80 3.68 2.09 -5.78
CA PRO A 80 4.85 2.49 -6.57
C PRO A 80 6.14 1.88 -6.04
N ALA A 81 6.34 1.86 -4.73
CA ALA A 81 7.53 1.29 -4.09
C ALA A 81 7.56 -0.25 -4.14
N LEU A 82 6.38 -0.90 -4.13
CA LEU A 82 6.26 -2.35 -4.21
C LEU A 82 6.28 -2.89 -5.64
N LEU A 83 6.04 -2.06 -6.66
CA LEU A 83 6.01 -2.51 -8.04
C LEU A 83 7.38 -3.07 -8.51
N PRO A 84 8.52 -2.40 -8.28
CA PRO A 84 9.84 -2.97 -8.59
C PRO A 84 10.07 -4.32 -7.92
N ALA A 85 9.68 -4.48 -6.66
CA ALA A 85 9.79 -5.75 -5.94
C ALA A 85 8.97 -6.87 -6.61
N LYS A 86 7.73 -6.58 -7.01
CA LYS A 86 6.87 -7.54 -7.74
C LYS A 86 7.46 -7.91 -9.09
N LEU A 87 8.08 -6.97 -9.80
CA LEU A 87 8.79 -7.23 -11.06
C LEU A 87 10.04 -8.10 -10.82
N LEU A 88 10.81 -7.85 -9.76
CA LEU A 88 11.95 -8.67 -9.38
C LEU A 88 11.53 -10.09 -9.03
N VAL A 89 10.41 -10.27 -8.32
CA VAL A 89 9.83 -11.59 -8.07
C VAL A 89 9.56 -12.29 -9.41
N GLN A 90 8.88 -11.63 -10.36
CA GLN A 90 8.60 -12.21 -11.67
C GLN A 90 9.90 -12.59 -12.44
N GLN A 91 10.92 -11.72 -12.43
CA GLN A 91 12.23 -11.98 -13.05
C GLN A 91 12.93 -13.16 -12.39
N ALA A 92 12.91 -13.23 -11.06
CA ALA A 92 13.47 -14.35 -10.30
C ALA A 92 12.77 -15.66 -10.64
N TRP A 93 11.44 -15.67 -10.85
CA TRP A 93 10.74 -16.87 -11.31
C TRP A 93 11.16 -17.29 -12.72
N ALA A 94 11.40 -16.33 -13.62
CA ALA A 94 11.81 -16.61 -14.99
C ALA A 94 13.18 -17.29 -15.12
N THR A 95 14.05 -17.22 -14.09
CA THR A 95 15.35 -17.92 -14.09
C THR A 95 15.24 -19.44 -14.03
N LYS A 96 14.07 -19.98 -13.64
CA LYS A 96 13.84 -21.43 -13.43
C LYS A 96 14.79 -22.14 -12.44
N SER A 97 15.52 -21.40 -11.62
CA SER A 97 16.31 -21.96 -10.50
C SER A 97 15.43 -22.36 -9.29
N ASP A 98 15.99 -23.12 -8.35
CA ASP A 98 15.29 -23.50 -7.13
C ASP A 98 15.10 -22.31 -6.17
N TRP A 99 14.24 -22.52 -5.16
CA TRP A 99 13.81 -21.50 -4.20
C TRP A 99 14.95 -20.84 -3.43
N ASP A 100 15.95 -21.63 -3.05
CA ASP A 100 17.06 -21.25 -2.16
C ASP A 100 18.39 -21.11 -2.92
N THR A 101 18.37 -21.22 -4.25
CA THR A 101 19.54 -20.91 -5.08
C THR A 101 19.78 -19.41 -5.11
N PRO A 102 21.03 -18.94 -4.94
CA PRO A 102 21.39 -17.55 -5.16
C PRO A 102 20.99 -17.08 -6.57
N LEU A 103 20.39 -15.89 -6.67
CA LEU A 103 19.95 -15.34 -7.95
C LEU A 103 21.13 -14.77 -8.75
N PRO A 104 20.99 -14.59 -10.09
CA PRO A 104 22.01 -13.94 -10.89
C PRO A 104 22.30 -12.50 -10.43
N THR A 105 23.54 -12.03 -10.64
CA THR A 105 24.06 -10.76 -10.08
C THR A 105 23.29 -9.52 -10.51
N ASP A 106 22.66 -9.53 -11.68
CA ASP A 106 21.79 -8.46 -12.17
C ASP A 106 20.53 -8.30 -11.29
N ILE A 107 19.87 -9.40 -10.94
CA ILE A 107 18.69 -9.40 -10.06
C ILE A 107 19.10 -9.01 -8.63
N GLN A 108 20.23 -9.52 -8.15
CA GLN A 108 20.75 -9.14 -6.83
C GLN A 108 21.00 -7.63 -6.73
N SER A 109 21.61 -7.04 -7.77
CA SER A 109 21.94 -5.61 -7.79
C SER A 109 20.68 -4.74 -7.74
N LYS A 110 19.67 -5.05 -8.57
CA LYS A 110 18.38 -4.34 -8.56
C LYS A 110 17.64 -4.49 -7.23
N TYR A 111 17.73 -5.67 -6.62
CA TYR A 111 17.13 -5.94 -5.32
C TYR A 111 17.79 -5.09 -4.21
N MET A 112 19.11 -4.97 -4.21
CA MET A 112 19.83 -4.13 -3.25
C MET A 112 19.53 -2.64 -3.45
N GLN A 113 19.40 -2.19 -4.70
CA GLN A 113 18.95 -0.83 -5.01
C GLN A 113 17.54 -0.58 -4.45
N TRP A 114 16.59 -1.49 -4.73
CA TRP A 114 15.23 -1.38 -4.23
C TRP A 114 15.17 -1.33 -2.69
N LEU A 115 15.97 -2.14 -1.99
CA LEU A 115 16.05 -2.10 -0.52
C LEU A 115 16.55 -0.75 0.01
N ASP A 116 17.46 -0.10 -0.71
CA ASP A 116 17.97 1.21 -0.33
C ASP A 116 16.92 2.30 -0.54
N GLU A 117 16.26 2.30 -1.70
CA GLU A 117 15.14 3.19 -2.01
C GLU A 117 13.97 3.02 -1.02
N LEU A 118 13.73 1.80 -0.53
CA LEU A 118 12.65 1.53 0.42
C LEU A 118 12.80 2.33 1.73
N LYS A 119 14.03 2.68 2.14
CA LYS A 119 14.29 3.48 3.34
C LYS A 119 13.65 4.87 3.25
N GLU A 120 13.54 5.42 2.05
CA GLU A 120 12.95 6.74 1.81
C GLU A 120 11.45 6.78 2.14
N LEU A 121 10.76 5.63 2.19
CA LEU A 121 9.37 5.55 2.62
C LEU A 121 9.13 6.07 4.03
N SER A 122 10.15 6.02 4.89
CA SER A 122 10.08 6.57 6.25
C SER A 122 9.85 8.08 6.31
N LYS A 123 10.16 8.79 5.22
CA LYS A 123 9.98 10.24 5.09
C LYS A 123 8.57 10.61 4.61
N ILE A 124 7.79 9.64 4.13
CA ILE A 124 6.45 9.88 3.59
C ILE A 124 5.43 9.88 4.72
N LYS A 125 4.67 10.97 4.80
CA LYS A 125 3.49 11.10 5.66
C LYS A 125 2.23 11.21 4.80
N ILE A 126 1.26 10.34 5.03
CA ILE A 126 -0.02 10.32 4.30
C ILE A 126 -1.12 10.86 5.22
N PRO A 127 -1.79 11.99 4.90
CA PRO A 127 -2.91 12.48 5.70
C PRO A 127 -4.02 11.42 5.79
N ARG A 128 -4.43 11.05 7.01
CA ARG A 128 -5.47 10.03 7.22
C ARG A 128 -6.86 10.55 6.83
N ARG A 129 -7.11 11.84 7.04
CA ARG A 129 -8.37 12.50 6.66
C ARG A 129 -8.42 12.73 5.14
N LEU A 130 -9.40 12.08 4.50
CA LEU A 130 -9.60 12.15 3.05
C LEU A 130 -10.43 13.36 2.61
N GLY A 131 -11.50 13.69 3.33
CA GLY A 131 -12.50 14.65 2.86
C GLY A 131 -12.70 15.86 3.78
N TYR A 132 -13.01 16.99 3.15
CA TYR A 132 -13.39 18.25 3.79
C TYR A 132 -14.70 18.76 3.15
N GLY A 133 -15.45 19.60 3.87
CA GLY A 133 -16.74 20.09 3.37
C GLY A 133 -17.83 19.01 3.26
N SER A 134 -18.90 19.30 2.50
CA SER A 134 -20.00 18.36 2.26
C SER A 134 -19.60 17.26 1.27
N PRO A 135 -19.91 15.97 1.54
CA PRO A 135 -19.71 14.86 0.60
C PRO A 135 -20.36 15.07 -0.78
N ASP A 136 -21.43 15.88 -0.87
CA ASP A 136 -22.12 16.19 -2.14
C ASP A 136 -21.20 16.89 -3.16
N HIS A 137 -20.16 17.56 -2.67
CA HIS A 137 -19.20 18.28 -3.48
C HIS A 137 -17.92 17.48 -3.73
N TRP A 138 -17.82 16.25 -3.22
CA TRP A 138 -16.66 15.40 -3.46
C TRP A 138 -16.70 14.84 -4.88
N THR A 139 -15.53 14.79 -5.50
CA THR A 139 -15.34 14.11 -6.79
C THR A 139 -14.17 13.15 -6.70
N LEU A 140 -14.37 11.91 -7.16
CA LEU A 140 -13.31 10.91 -7.22
C LEU A 140 -12.64 10.97 -8.59
N HIS A 141 -11.33 11.20 -8.59
CA HIS A 141 -10.51 11.29 -9.80
C HIS A 141 -9.68 10.03 -9.92
N VAL A 142 -9.87 9.30 -11.02
CA VAL A 142 -9.25 8.01 -11.28
C VAL A 142 -8.26 8.17 -12.43
N PHE A 143 -7.00 7.83 -12.20
CA PHE A 143 -5.99 7.79 -13.25
C PHE A 143 -5.60 6.33 -13.45
N CYS A 144 -5.54 5.91 -14.71
CA CYS A 144 -5.14 4.57 -15.10
C CYS A 144 -3.98 4.67 -16.08
N ASP A 145 -2.97 3.83 -15.91
CA ASP A 145 -1.81 3.79 -16.80
C ASP A 145 -1.30 2.35 -16.97
N ALA A 146 -0.63 2.09 -18.09
CA ALA A 146 -0.10 0.78 -18.42
C ALA A 146 1.20 0.87 -19.22
N SER A 147 2.14 0.00 -18.87
CA SER A 147 3.35 -0.29 -19.62
C SER A 147 3.42 -1.78 -19.94
N LEU A 148 4.43 -2.19 -20.71
CA LEU A 148 4.69 -3.61 -20.96
C LEU A 148 4.99 -4.41 -19.70
N ASP A 149 5.50 -3.75 -18.66
CA ASP A 149 5.89 -4.38 -17.40
C ASP A 149 4.73 -4.49 -16.41
N ALA A 150 3.85 -3.50 -16.38
CA ALA A 150 2.78 -3.43 -15.39
C ALA A 150 1.64 -2.50 -15.80
N TYR A 151 0.50 -2.64 -15.15
CA TYR A 151 -0.61 -1.70 -15.26
C TYR A 151 -1.14 -1.35 -13.87
N ALA A 152 -1.63 -0.14 -13.72
CA ALA A 152 -2.03 0.41 -12.44
C ALA A 152 -3.19 1.40 -12.55
N ALA A 153 -3.86 1.61 -11.43
CA ALA A 153 -4.85 2.66 -11.26
C ALA A 153 -4.66 3.35 -9.90
N VAL A 154 -4.82 4.67 -9.87
CA VAL A 154 -4.72 5.50 -8.67
C VAL A 154 -5.97 6.37 -8.52
N ASN A 155 -6.44 6.50 -7.28
CA ASN A 155 -7.64 7.26 -6.95
C ASN A 155 -7.30 8.42 -6.02
N PHE A 156 -7.74 9.62 -6.39
CA PHE A 156 -7.67 10.82 -5.59
C PHE A 156 -9.06 11.34 -5.28
N LEU A 157 -9.31 11.67 -4.02
CA LEU A 157 -10.52 12.38 -3.61
C LEU A 157 -10.25 13.87 -3.72
N ARG A 158 -11.07 14.55 -4.52
CA ARG A 158 -11.15 16.00 -4.56
C ARG A 158 -12.30 16.44 -3.68
N SER A 159 -12.02 17.38 -2.79
CA SER A 159 -13.02 18.03 -1.93
C SER A 159 -12.91 19.55 -2.03
N ASP A 160 -14.03 20.23 -1.85
CA ASP A 160 -14.10 21.68 -1.73
C ASP A 160 -14.34 22.06 -0.27
N ASN A 161 -13.41 22.83 0.28
CA ASN A 161 -13.52 23.38 1.61
C ASN A 161 -13.62 24.90 1.53
N ARG A 162 -14.84 25.42 1.41
CA ARG A 162 -15.12 26.88 1.40
C ARG A 162 -14.33 27.62 0.30
N GLY A 163 -14.21 27.01 -0.88
CA GLY A 163 -13.46 27.54 -2.02
C GLY A 163 -12.03 27.04 -2.16
N GLU A 164 -11.50 26.34 -1.15
CA GLU A 164 -10.19 25.67 -1.24
C GLU A 164 -10.35 24.24 -1.78
N ILE A 165 -9.68 23.94 -2.89
CA ILE A 165 -9.66 22.60 -3.46
C ILE A 165 -8.59 21.78 -2.77
N ILE A 166 -9.01 20.72 -2.08
CA ILE A 166 -8.11 19.78 -1.40
C ILE A 166 -8.15 18.44 -2.13
N LEU A 167 -6.97 17.97 -2.55
CA LEU A 167 -6.76 16.65 -3.10
C LEU A 167 -6.14 15.71 -2.04
N ARG A 168 -6.72 14.53 -1.89
CA ARG A 168 -6.21 13.47 -1.01
C ARG A 168 -6.05 12.18 -1.78
N PHE A 169 -4.90 11.54 -1.59
CA PHE A 169 -4.63 10.22 -2.11
C PHE A 169 -5.45 9.19 -1.32
N VAL A 170 -6.33 8.46 -2.01
CA VAL A 170 -7.21 7.46 -1.37
C VAL A 170 -6.59 6.09 -1.40
N GLY A 171 -5.88 5.77 -2.48
CA GLY A 171 -5.23 4.48 -2.67
C GLY A 171 -4.94 4.20 -4.13
N SER A 172 -4.20 3.13 -4.38
CA SER A 172 -3.88 2.68 -5.73
C SER A 172 -3.89 1.16 -5.84
N LYS A 173 -3.88 0.64 -7.06
CA LYS A 173 -3.70 -0.79 -7.30
C LYS A 173 -2.74 -0.96 -8.46
N SER A 174 -1.76 -1.85 -8.29
CA SER A 174 -0.82 -2.23 -9.35
C SER A 174 -0.82 -3.74 -9.57
N ARG A 175 -0.67 -4.13 -10.84
CA ARG A 175 -0.54 -5.51 -11.30
C ARG A 175 0.61 -5.62 -12.28
N VAL A 176 1.45 -6.63 -12.08
CA VAL A 176 2.52 -6.95 -13.03
C VAL A 176 1.89 -7.57 -14.28
N SER A 177 2.39 -7.16 -15.44
CA SER A 177 1.97 -7.67 -16.74
C SER A 177 2.31 -9.15 -16.86
N PRO A 178 1.45 -9.99 -17.48
CA PRO A 178 1.76 -11.39 -17.70
C PRO A 178 3.04 -11.58 -18.54
N LEU A 179 3.80 -12.65 -18.26
CA LEU A 179 4.97 -13.02 -19.08
C LEU A 179 4.62 -13.27 -20.55
N LYS A 180 3.39 -13.75 -20.81
CA LYS A 180 2.84 -13.78 -22.16
C LYS A 180 2.50 -12.35 -22.58
N ARG A 181 3.31 -11.80 -23.49
CA ARG A 181 3.16 -10.43 -23.98
C ARG A 181 1.74 -10.15 -24.45
N LEU A 182 1.15 -9.12 -23.86
CA LEU A 182 -0.07 -8.49 -24.31
C LEU A 182 0.27 -7.18 -25.03
N THR A 183 -0.65 -6.68 -25.85
CA THR A 183 -0.49 -5.38 -26.49
C THR A 183 -0.73 -4.26 -25.48
N ILE A 184 -0.09 -3.10 -25.68
CA ILE A 184 -0.27 -1.91 -24.83
C ILE A 184 -1.76 -1.52 -24.70
N PRO A 185 -2.55 -1.42 -25.79
CA PRO A 185 -3.97 -1.09 -25.67
C PRO A 185 -4.78 -2.07 -24.81
N ARG A 186 -4.39 -3.36 -24.80
CA ARG A 186 -5.04 -4.35 -23.94
C ARG A 186 -4.68 -4.16 -22.48
N LEU A 187 -3.44 -3.76 -22.19
CA LEU A 187 -2.98 -3.46 -20.83
C LEU A 187 -3.63 -2.17 -20.30
N GLU A 188 -3.78 -1.15 -21.16
CA GLU A 188 -4.53 0.08 -20.84
C GLU A 188 -5.99 -0.24 -20.50
N LEU A 189 -6.65 -1.08 -21.30
CA LEU A 189 -8.03 -1.53 -21.01
C LEU A 189 -8.12 -2.27 -19.66
N LEU A 190 -7.12 -3.08 -19.33
CA LEU A 190 -7.05 -3.75 -18.02
C LEU A 190 -6.81 -2.75 -16.87
N ALA A 191 -6.00 -1.71 -17.10
CA ALA A 191 -5.82 -0.62 -16.15
C ALA A 191 -7.13 0.12 -15.89
N CYS A 192 -7.88 0.47 -16.95
CA CYS A 192 -9.20 1.09 -16.85
C CYS A 192 -10.20 0.20 -16.10
N LEU A 193 -10.22 -1.11 -16.38
CA LEU A 193 -11.07 -2.05 -15.65
C LEU A 193 -10.71 -2.12 -14.16
N LEU A 194 -9.41 -2.14 -13.84
CA LEU A 194 -8.91 -2.11 -12.47
C LEU A 194 -9.32 -0.81 -11.75
N GLY A 195 -9.16 0.33 -12.43
CA GLY A 195 -9.56 1.64 -11.95
C GLY A 195 -11.06 1.74 -11.71
N ALA A 196 -11.90 1.36 -12.67
CA ALA A 196 -13.36 1.40 -12.56
C ALA A 196 -13.88 0.55 -11.40
N ARG A 197 -13.36 -0.68 -11.23
CA ARG A 197 -13.73 -1.55 -10.11
C ARG A 197 -13.29 -0.95 -8.77
N PHE A 198 -12.11 -0.35 -8.71
CA PHE A 198 -11.61 0.24 -7.47
C PHE A 198 -12.35 1.53 -7.11
N ALA A 199 -12.65 2.36 -8.11
CA ALA A 199 -13.44 3.57 -7.95
C ALA A 199 -14.84 3.26 -7.43
N LYS A 200 -15.52 2.25 -8.01
CA LYS A 200 -16.82 1.77 -7.52
C LYS A 200 -16.76 1.40 -6.03
N TYR A 201 -15.76 0.61 -5.64
CA TYR A 201 -15.56 0.24 -4.23
C TYR A 201 -15.35 1.46 -3.32
N ILE A 202 -14.57 2.46 -3.75
CA ILE A 202 -14.32 3.67 -2.97
C ILE A 202 -15.59 4.52 -2.84
N VAL A 203 -16.35 4.68 -3.93
CA VAL A 203 -17.61 5.43 -3.94
C VAL A 203 -18.61 4.82 -2.96
N GLU A 204 -18.75 3.49 -2.99
CA GLU A 204 -19.61 2.75 -2.05
C GLU A 204 -19.11 2.87 -0.60
N ALA A 205 -17.79 2.79 -0.37
CA ALA A 205 -17.23 2.85 0.98
C ALA A 205 -17.27 4.25 1.62
N LEU A 206 -17.31 5.31 0.80
CA LEU A 206 -17.34 6.70 1.24
C LEU A 206 -18.74 7.34 1.12
N ASP A 207 -19.75 6.56 0.72
CA ASP A 207 -21.13 7.02 0.46
C ASP A 207 -21.17 8.29 -0.42
N ILE A 208 -20.30 8.34 -1.44
CA ILE A 208 -20.25 9.49 -2.35
C ILE A 208 -21.48 9.42 -3.26
N PRO A 209 -22.30 10.49 -3.35
CA PRO A 209 -23.49 10.46 -4.17
C PRO A 209 -23.11 10.25 -5.64
N SER A 210 -23.71 9.23 -6.27
CA SER A 210 -23.56 9.00 -7.69
C SER A 210 -24.20 10.16 -8.45
N LYS A 211 -23.40 10.98 -9.12
CA LYS A 211 -23.91 11.93 -10.11
C LYS A 211 -24.32 11.11 -11.32
N ALA A 212 -25.63 10.83 -11.42
CA ALA A 212 -26.26 10.23 -12.58
C ALA A 212 -26.12 11.14 -13.82
#